data_AF-A0A6J8BGJ7-F1
#
_entry.id   AF-A0A6J8BGJ7-F1
#
_cell.length_a   1.000
_cell.length_b   1.000
_cell.length_c   1.000
_cell.angle_alpha   90.00
_cell.angle_beta   90.00
_cell.angle_gamma   90.00
#
_symmetry.space_group_name_H-M   'P 1'
#
loop_
_entity.id
_entity.type
_entity.pdbx_description
1 polymer ?
#
loop_
_entity_poly.entity_id
_entity_poly.type
_entity_poly.pdbx_seq_one_letter_code
_entity_poly.pdbx_strand_id
1 'polypeptide(L)'
;MLEFSDDKTKCSSFSLKCVTTAGFPLSKTYVYVVGKVARRFINVYGTTKLGSICYKEIERPEVFEDNSVGFPVRGIEITVIDQNGKLCQRNVTGEINVRSSVRFREYLNNHEKTIEVLDKSGWFKTNDIGYVTSDGQVVVSGRLSDVFILGGKKISPVHLANVISSHPDMSKL
;
A
#
# COMPACT_ATOMS: atom_id res chain seq x y z
N MET A 1 -30.86 -3.63 5.23
CA MET A 1 -30.04 -2.41 5.28
C MET A 1 -29.69 -2.22 6.74
N LEU A 2 -28.42 -2.38 7.12
CA LEU A 2 -27.99 -2.22 8.52
C LEU A 2 -27.93 -0.72 8.83
N GLU A 3 -28.81 -0.24 9.71
CA GLU A 3 -28.79 1.13 10.20
C GLU A 3 -27.70 1.26 11.26
N PHE A 4 -26.65 2.02 10.96
CA PHE A 4 -25.61 2.36 11.92
C PHE A 4 -26.00 3.66 12.63
N SER A 5 -26.05 3.65 13.96
CA SER A 5 -26.29 4.87 14.75
C SER A 5 -25.16 5.89 14.56
N ASP A 6 -25.43 7.18 14.78
CA ASP A 6 -24.42 8.26 14.73
C ASP A 6 -23.21 8.00 15.65
N ASP A 7 -23.38 7.16 16.67
CA ASP A 7 -22.29 6.56 17.41
C ASP A 7 -21.81 5.30 16.68
N LYS A 8 -20.83 5.48 15.78
CA LYS A 8 -20.17 4.43 14.97
C LYS A 8 -19.64 3.22 15.76
N THR A 9 -19.73 3.24 17.08
CA THR A 9 -19.10 2.27 17.99
C THR A 9 -20.06 1.46 18.84
N LYS A 10 -21.38 1.71 18.78
CA LYS A 10 -22.33 1.03 19.67
C LYS A 10 -23.04 -0.15 19.02
N CYS A 11 -22.45 -1.33 19.18
CA CYS A 11 -23.23 -2.53 19.44
C CYS A 11 -23.42 -2.62 20.96
N SER A 12 -24.58 -3.07 21.45
CA SER A 12 -24.98 -2.97 22.87
C SER A 12 -24.03 -3.64 23.87
N SER A 13 -23.04 -4.43 23.42
CA SER A 13 -22.07 -5.11 24.28
C SER A 13 -20.58 -4.81 24.01
N PHE A 14 -20.18 -4.21 22.88
CA PHE A 14 -18.76 -3.95 22.57
C PHE A 14 -18.54 -2.72 21.67
N SER A 15 -17.39 -2.04 21.84
CA SER A 15 -16.95 -0.93 20.98
C SER A 15 -15.69 -1.28 20.19
N LEU A 16 -15.77 -1.17 18.86
CA LEU A 16 -14.64 -1.42 17.95
C LEU A 16 -13.73 -0.18 17.86
N LYS A 17 -12.63 -0.20 18.61
CA LYS A 17 -11.73 0.95 18.73
C LYS A 17 -10.86 1.21 17.50
N CYS A 18 -10.39 0.15 16.85
CA CYS A 18 -9.45 0.26 15.74
C CYS A 18 -9.57 -0.95 14.82
N VAL A 19 -9.55 -0.70 13.51
CA VAL A 19 -9.34 -1.72 12.48
C VAL A 19 -8.04 -1.41 11.77
N THR A 20 -7.19 -2.42 11.60
CA THR A 20 -5.94 -2.31 10.85
C THR A 20 -5.98 -3.27 9.68
N THR A 21 -5.67 -2.78 8.49
CA THR A 21 -5.54 -3.59 7.27
C THR A 21 -4.11 -3.59 6.77
N ALA A 22 -3.71 -4.66 6.11
CA ALA A 22 -2.40 -4.76 5.46
C ALA A 22 -2.43 -5.80 4.33
N GLY A 23 -1.47 -5.70 3.42
CA GLY A 23 -1.16 -6.77 2.46
C GLY A 23 -1.95 -6.75 1.15
N PHE A 24 -2.97 -5.89 1.00
CA PHE A 24 -3.71 -5.73 -0.25
C PHE A 24 -4.12 -4.27 -0.48
N PRO A 25 -4.30 -3.83 -1.74
CA PRO A 25 -4.86 -2.53 -2.06
C PRO A 25 -6.30 -2.40 -1.55
N LEU A 26 -6.62 -1.27 -0.92
CA LEU A 26 -7.97 -1.02 -0.41
C LEU A 26 -8.90 -0.50 -1.51
N SER A 27 -10.07 -1.12 -1.67
CA SER A 27 -11.13 -0.61 -2.53
C SER A 27 -11.95 0.48 -1.82
N LYS A 28 -12.54 1.40 -2.59
CA LYS A 28 -13.41 2.47 -2.04
C LYS A 28 -14.56 1.90 -1.20
N THR A 29 -15.19 0.82 -1.66
CA THR A 29 -16.27 0.14 -0.94
C THR A 29 -15.80 -0.40 0.41
N TYR A 30 -14.64 -1.06 0.45
CA TYR A 30 -14.09 -1.58 1.69
C TYR A 30 -13.78 -0.45 2.68
N VAL A 31 -13.16 0.63 2.18
CA VAL A 31 -12.85 1.81 2.99
C VAL A 31 -14.11 2.46 3.55
N TYR A 32 -15.15 2.59 2.73
CA TYR A 32 -16.42 3.15 3.13
C TYR A 32 -17.07 2.33 4.25
N VAL A 33 -17.18 1.00 4.08
CA VAL A 33 -17.83 0.12 5.07
C VAL A 33 -17.05 0.14 6.39
N VAL A 34 -15.73 -0.08 6.34
CA VAL A 34 -14.90 -0.13 7.56
C VAL A 34 -14.86 1.22 8.27
N GLY A 35 -14.76 2.32 7.53
CA GLY A 35 -14.76 3.68 8.07
C GLY A 35 -16.09 4.12 8.72
N LYS A 36 -17.18 3.39 8.50
CA LYS A 36 -18.47 3.60 9.18
C LYS A 36 -18.59 2.85 10.50
N VAL A 37 -17.84 1.76 10.69
CA VAL A 37 -17.96 0.86 11.86
C VAL A 37 -16.78 0.93 12.82
N ALA A 38 -15.63 1.44 12.38
CA ALA A 38 -14.44 1.55 13.19
C ALA A 38 -14.25 3.00 13.69
N ARG A 39 -13.89 3.16 14.96
CA ARG A 39 -13.49 4.48 15.49
C ARG A 39 -12.19 4.98 14.87
N ARG A 40 -11.24 4.08 14.60
CA ARG A 40 -9.99 4.36 13.90
C ARG A 40 -9.79 3.31 12.81
N PHE A 41 -9.34 3.73 11.65
CA PHE A 41 -9.06 2.84 10.54
C PHE A 41 -7.66 3.11 10.01
N ILE A 42 -6.77 2.12 10.13
CA ILE A 42 -5.36 2.25 9.77
C ILE A 42 -5.06 1.28 8.63
N ASN A 43 -4.55 1.80 7.52
CA ASN A 43 -3.97 0.99 6.47
C ASN A 43 -2.45 0.91 6.64
N VAL A 44 -1.90 -0.29 6.51
CA VAL A 44 -0.47 -0.55 6.63
C VAL A 44 0.05 -1.16 5.35
N TYR A 45 1.13 -0.59 4.83
CA TYR A 45 1.91 -1.17 3.75
C TYR A 45 3.17 -1.79 4.30
N GLY A 46 3.52 -2.97 3.78
CA GLY A 46 4.62 -3.75 4.31
C GLY A 46 4.94 -4.96 3.45
N THR A 47 6.04 -5.61 3.77
CA THR A 47 6.44 -6.88 3.17
C THR A 47 6.74 -7.89 4.27
N THR A 48 6.71 -9.18 3.96
CA THR A 48 7.12 -10.22 4.92
C THR A 48 8.60 -10.13 5.33
N LYS A 49 9.40 -9.34 4.61
CA LYS A 49 10.85 -9.18 4.84
C LYS A 49 11.14 -8.05 5.82
N LEU A 50 10.38 -6.96 5.74
CA LEU A 50 10.61 -5.73 6.51
C LEU A 50 9.51 -5.41 7.52
N GLY A 51 8.42 -6.18 7.52
CA GLY A 51 7.25 -5.89 8.34
C GLY A 51 6.52 -4.64 7.82
N SER A 52 6.09 -3.78 8.74
CA SER A 52 5.40 -2.53 8.42
C SER A 52 6.38 -1.48 7.90
N ILE A 53 6.14 -0.99 6.68
CA ILE A 53 6.96 0.01 5.99
C ILE A 53 6.32 1.39 6.12
N CYS A 54 5.04 1.50 5.76
CA CYS A 54 4.25 2.72 5.89
C CYS A 54 2.93 2.45 6.60
N TYR A 55 2.34 3.50 7.16
CA TYR A 55 0.95 3.47 7.59
C TYR A 55 0.22 4.78 7.25
N LYS A 56 -1.10 4.66 7.09
CA LYS A 56 -2.03 5.77 6.91
C LYS A 56 -3.23 5.57 7.81
N GLU A 57 -3.54 6.56 8.63
CA GLU A 57 -4.85 6.63 9.26
C GLU A 57 -5.86 7.22 8.26
N ILE A 58 -6.95 6.50 8.03
CA ILE A 58 -8.01 6.88 7.09
C ILE A 58 -9.08 7.62 7.88
N GLU A 59 -8.90 8.94 7.98
CA GLU A 59 -9.80 9.82 8.73
C GLU A 59 -11.09 10.16 7.95
N ARG A 60 -10.96 10.28 6.63
CA ARG A 60 -12.06 10.65 5.72
C ARG A 60 -12.27 9.59 4.63
N PRO A 61 -12.96 8.48 4.96
CA PRO A 61 -13.22 7.38 4.02
C PRO A 61 -13.88 7.84 2.71
N GLU A 62 -14.72 8.88 2.76
CA GLU A 62 -15.47 9.44 1.62
C GLU A 62 -14.59 10.11 0.56
N VAL A 63 -13.42 10.63 0.95
CA VAL A 63 -12.43 11.24 0.06
C VAL A 63 -11.15 10.43 0.03
N PHE A 64 -11.24 9.11 0.25
CA PHE A 64 -10.10 8.21 0.06
C PHE A 64 -9.78 8.15 -1.43
N GLU A 65 -8.98 9.11 -1.84
CA GLU A 65 -8.31 9.16 -3.13
C GLU A 65 -6.88 8.67 -2.95
N ASP A 66 -6.46 7.93 -3.95
CA ASP A 66 -5.14 7.36 -4.15
C ASP A 66 -4.77 6.14 -3.32
N ASN A 67 -4.03 5.27 -4.00
CA ASN A 67 -3.29 4.14 -3.42
C ASN A 67 -2.17 4.59 -2.46
N SER A 68 -2.34 5.74 -1.82
CA SER A 68 -1.48 6.27 -0.79
C SER A 68 -1.52 5.34 0.41
N VAL A 69 -0.35 4.81 0.76
CA VAL A 69 -0.14 3.99 1.94
C VAL A 69 0.40 4.80 3.13
N GLY A 70 0.48 6.12 2.97
CA GLY A 70 0.81 7.07 4.02
C GLY A 70 2.31 7.23 4.20
N PHE A 71 2.74 7.41 5.45
CA PHE A 71 4.12 7.82 5.76
C PHE A 71 4.97 6.63 6.22
N PRO A 72 6.29 6.67 5.96
CA PRO A 72 7.21 5.68 6.52
C PRO A 72 7.11 5.62 8.04
N VAL A 73 7.18 4.41 8.60
CA VAL A 73 7.33 4.23 10.04
C VAL A 73 8.70 4.78 10.48
N ARG A 74 8.82 5.22 11.74
CA ARG A 74 10.08 5.76 12.28
C ARG A 74 11.24 4.77 12.07
N GLY A 75 12.34 5.26 11.51
CA GLY A 75 13.53 4.46 11.23
C GLY A 75 13.51 3.73 9.88
N ILE A 76 12.50 4.00 9.05
CA ILE A 76 12.40 3.52 7.67
C ILE A 76 12.70 4.68 6.72
N GLU A 77 13.61 4.42 5.79
CA GLU A 77 13.96 5.31 4.70
C GLU A 77 13.42 4.73 3.40
N ILE A 78 12.86 5.60 2.56
CA ILE A 78 12.25 5.22 1.29
C ILE A 78 12.82 6.07 0.17
N THR A 79 13.25 5.40 -0.88
CA THR A 79 13.64 6.01 -2.16
C THR A 79 12.84 5.38 -3.29
N VAL A 80 12.79 6.08 -4.42
CA VAL A 80 12.18 5.57 -5.64
C VAL A 80 13.23 5.65 -6.73
N ILE A 81 13.43 4.57 -7.48
CA ILE A 81 14.40 4.51 -8.57
C ILE A 81 13.71 4.24 -9.91
N ASP A 82 14.24 4.80 -10.98
CA ASP A 82 13.79 4.51 -12.33
C ASP A 82 14.37 3.18 -12.85
N GLN A 83 14.00 2.81 -14.07
CA GLN A 83 14.48 1.60 -14.74
C GLN A 83 15.99 1.56 -15.00
N ASN A 84 16.68 2.71 -14.91
CA ASN A 84 18.13 2.82 -15.06
C ASN A 84 18.84 2.82 -13.69
N GLY A 85 18.10 2.66 -12.58
CA GLY A 85 18.64 2.70 -11.23
C GLY A 85 18.90 4.11 -10.70
N LYS A 86 18.38 5.17 -11.34
CA LYS A 86 18.54 6.55 -10.90
C LYS A 86 17.41 6.97 -9.96
N LEU A 87 17.73 7.76 -8.94
CA LEU A 87 16.74 8.31 -8.02
C LEU A 87 15.71 9.19 -8.76
N CYS A 88 14.44 8.88 -8.54
CA CYS A 88 13.29 9.65 -8.99
C CYS A 88 13.07 10.89 -8.11
N GLN A 89 12.60 11.98 -8.72
CA GLN A 89 12.09 13.14 -7.98
C GLN A 89 10.74 12.82 -7.31
N ARG A 90 10.28 13.70 -6.42
CA ARG A 90 8.93 13.59 -5.84
C ARG A 90 7.88 13.57 -6.96
N ASN A 91 6.81 12.79 -6.74
CA ASN A 91 5.72 12.56 -7.70
C ASN A 91 6.14 11.88 -9.01
N VAL A 92 7.37 11.35 -9.11
CA VAL A 92 7.81 10.56 -10.27
C VAL A 92 7.75 9.08 -9.91
N THR A 93 7.01 8.32 -10.72
CA THR A 93 6.83 6.87 -10.55
C THR A 93 8.11 6.11 -10.86
N GLY A 94 8.43 5.12 -10.01
CA GLY A 94 9.52 4.17 -10.19
C GLY A 94 9.36 2.98 -9.24
N GLU A 95 10.42 2.20 -9.07
CA GLU A 95 10.47 1.11 -8.07
C GLU A 95 10.73 1.67 -6.68
N ILE A 96 9.92 1.25 -5.69
CA ILE A 96 10.08 1.62 -4.29
C ILE A 96 11.18 0.79 -3.65
N ASN A 97 12.19 1.47 -3.11
CA ASN A 97 13.27 0.86 -2.35
C ASN A 97 13.23 1.32 -0.91
N VAL A 98 13.51 0.39 0.01
CA VAL A 98 13.36 0.62 1.44
C VAL A 98 14.63 0.25 2.17
N ARG A 99 15.09 1.12 3.06
CA ARG A 99 16.14 0.82 4.03
C ARG A 99 15.56 0.94 5.43
N SER A 100 15.81 -0.05 6.27
CA SER A 100 15.24 -0.13 7.61
C SER A 100 16.26 -0.67 8.60
N SER A 101 16.12 -0.26 9.87
CA SER A 101 16.83 -0.91 10.97
C SER A 101 16.34 -2.34 11.23
N VAL A 102 15.12 -2.68 10.81
CA VAL A 102 14.59 -4.05 10.80
C VAL A 102 15.26 -4.82 9.67
N ARG A 103 16.17 -5.73 10.00
CA ARG A 103 17.01 -6.40 9.00
C ARG A 103 16.40 -7.70 8.52
N PHE A 104 15.85 -7.68 7.32
CA PHE A 104 15.92 -8.85 6.45
C PHE A 104 17.40 -9.18 6.22
N ARG A 105 17.84 -10.38 6.62
CA ARG A 105 19.24 -10.80 6.48
C ARG A 105 19.49 -11.40 5.11
N GLU A 106 18.76 -12.46 4.79
CA GLU A 106 18.92 -13.24 3.56
C GLU A 106 17.74 -14.17 3.34
N TYR A 107 17.59 -14.64 2.10
CA TYR A 107 16.80 -15.83 1.81
C TYR A 107 17.62 -17.06 2.17
N LEU A 108 17.04 -17.93 3.02
CA LEU A 108 17.66 -19.18 3.41
C LEU A 108 18.04 -20.02 2.18
N ASN A 109 19.32 -20.40 2.10
CA ASN A 109 19.89 -21.19 1.00
C ASN A 109 19.71 -20.56 -0.40
N ASN A 110 19.50 -19.24 -0.49
CA ASN A 110 19.36 -18.56 -1.76
C ASN A 110 20.08 -17.20 -1.77
N HIS A 111 21.41 -17.29 -1.87
CA HIS A 111 22.27 -16.11 -1.90
C HIS A 111 22.01 -15.23 -3.13
N GLU A 112 21.74 -15.83 -4.29
CA GLU A 112 21.44 -15.10 -5.54
C GLU A 112 20.22 -14.19 -5.38
N LYS A 113 19.08 -14.73 -4.92
CA LYS A 113 17.89 -13.91 -4.64
C LYS A 113 18.14 -12.87 -3.56
N THR A 114 19.07 -13.13 -2.64
CA THR A 114 19.40 -12.17 -1.57
C THR A 114 20.10 -10.95 -2.16
N ILE A 115 21.14 -11.14 -2.98
CA ILE A 115 21.88 -10.03 -3.60
C ILE A 115 21.08 -9.29 -4.67
N GLU A 116 20.08 -9.94 -5.26
CA GLU A 116 19.15 -9.30 -6.21
C GLU A 116 18.30 -8.21 -5.54
N VAL A 117 17.79 -8.51 -4.33
CA VAL A 117 16.84 -7.64 -3.63
C VAL A 117 17.48 -6.79 -2.54
N LEU A 118 18.60 -7.20 -1.96
CA LEU A 118 19.26 -6.48 -0.86
C LEU A 118 20.67 -6.06 -1.30
N ASP A 119 20.88 -4.76 -1.43
CA ASP A 119 22.18 -4.23 -1.82
C ASP A 119 23.15 -4.11 -0.63
N LYS A 120 24.43 -3.83 -0.94
CA LYS A 120 25.50 -3.66 0.07
C LYS A 120 25.30 -2.44 0.98
N SER A 121 24.44 -1.49 0.59
CA SER A 121 24.10 -0.29 1.36
C SER A 121 22.86 -0.48 2.24
N GLY A 122 22.26 -1.67 2.21
CA GLY A 122 21.07 -2.03 2.98
C GLY A 122 19.75 -1.63 2.34
N TRP A 123 19.73 -1.24 1.06
CA TRP A 123 18.47 -1.00 0.33
C TRP A 123 17.85 -2.31 -0.11
N PHE A 124 16.59 -2.49 0.24
CA PHE A 124 15.75 -3.59 -0.17
C PHE A 124 14.82 -3.15 -1.31
N LYS A 125 14.92 -3.85 -2.45
CA LYS A 125 14.01 -3.71 -3.59
C LYS A 125 12.69 -4.40 -3.29
N THR A 126 11.62 -3.62 -3.21
CA THR A 126 10.30 -4.16 -2.84
C THR A 126 9.63 -4.89 -3.99
N ASN A 127 10.05 -4.62 -5.24
CA ASN A 127 9.32 -4.92 -6.47
C ASN A 127 7.93 -4.25 -6.56
N ASP A 128 7.64 -3.28 -5.69
CA ASP A 128 6.43 -2.46 -5.76
C ASP A 128 6.74 -1.18 -6.55
N ILE A 129 5.81 -0.78 -7.42
CA ILE A 129 5.89 0.45 -8.22
C ILE A 129 5.10 1.55 -7.54
N GLY A 130 5.66 2.74 -7.50
CA GLY A 130 5.00 3.89 -6.91
C GLY A 130 5.84 5.14 -6.91
N TYR A 131 5.42 6.12 -6.13
CA TYR A 131 6.14 7.38 -5.98
C TYR A 131 5.99 7.90 -4.54
N VAL A 132 6.84 8.86 -4.19
CA VAL A 132 6.69 9.64 -2.95
C VAL A 132 6.19 11.03 -3.32
N THR A 133 5.10 11.46 -2.69
CA THR A 133 4.49 12.77 -2.92
C THR A 133 5.38 13.89 -2.38
N SER A 134 5.09 15.14 -2.76
CA SER A 134 5.82 16.31 -2.27
C SER A 134 5.79 16.46 -0.75
N ASP A 135 4.67 16.08 -0.12
CA ASP A 135 4.48 16.08 1.34
C ASP A 135 5.04 14.83 2.04
N GLY A 136 5.56 13.85 1.29
CA GLY A 136 6.27 12.69 1.83
C GLY A 136 5.42 11.43 2.04
N GLN A 137 4.18 11.41 1.57
CA GLN A 137 3.37 10.19 1.52
C GLN A 137 3.86 9.27 0.41
N VAL A 138 3.79 7.97 0.64
CA VAL A 138 4.09 6.95 -0.35
C VAL A 138 2.81 6.51 -1.02
N VAL A 139 2.83 6.44 -2.35
CA VAL A 139 1.72 5.93 -3.17
C VAL A 139 2.19 4.68 -3.89
N VAL A 140 1.49 3.56 -3.67
CA VAL A 140 1.82 2.26 -4.29
C VAL A 140 0.86 2.00 -5.44
N SER A 141 1.37 2.01 -6.67
CA SER A 141 0.57 1.86 -7.90
C SER A 141 0.40 0.41 -8.36
N GLY A 142 1.20 -0.52 -7.84
CA GLY A 142 1.13 -1.95 -8.17
C GLY A 142 2.46 -2.64 -7.96
N ARG A 143 2.63 -3.84 -8.51
CA ARG A 143 3.89 -4.58 -8.50
C ARG A 143 4.51 -4.68 -9.88
N LEU A 144 5.83 -4.70 -9.94
CA LEU A 144 6.58 -5.05 -11.16
C LEU A 144 6.17 -6.41 -11.71
N SER A 145 5.96 -7.40 -10.83
CA SER A 145 5.59 -8.78 -11.21
C SER A 145 4.17 -8.92 -11.74
N ASP A 146 3.28 -8.00 -11.37
CA ASP A 146 1.84 -8.18 -11.61
C ASP A 146 1.40 -7.49 -12.91
N VAL A 147 2.28 -6.72 -13.56
CA VAL A 147 1.99 -6.04 -14.82
C VAL A 147 1.99 -7.03 -15.98
N PHE A 148 0.86 -7.14 -16.67
CA PHE A 148 0.78 -7.84 -17.95
C PHE A 148 0.79 -6.86 -19.13
N ILE A 149 1.27 -7.32 -20.27
CA ILE A 149 1.33 -6.53 -21.51
C ILE A 149 0.13 -6.89 -22.37
N LEU A 150 -0.73 -5.91 -22.65
CA LEU A 150 -1.85 -6.04 -23.59
C LEU A 150 -1.68 -5.02 -24.70
N GLY A 151 -1.55 -5.47 -25.96
CA GLY A 151 -1.38 -4.58 -27.12
C GLY A 151 -0.17 -3.65 -27.02
N GLY A 152 0.92 -4.08 -26.38
CA GLY A 152 2.14 -3.28 -26.18
C GLY A 152 2.09 -2.28 -25.02
N LYS A 153 0.98 -2.20 -24.27
CA LYS A 153 0.86 -1.36 -23.07
C LYS A 153 1.00 -2.19 -21.80
N LYS A 154 1.76 -1.68 -20.83
CA LYS A 154 1.88 -2.24 -19.48
C LYS A 154 0.62 -1.91 -18.68
N ILE A 155 -0.14 -2.93 -18.25
CA ILE A 155 -1.37 -2.76 -17.47
C ILE A 155 -1.19 -3.37 -16.08
N SER A 156 -1.47 -2.59 -15.03
CA SER A 156 -1.49 -3.06 -13.63
C SER A 156 -2.87 -3.68 -13.29
N PRO A 157 -2.94 -4.92 -12.77
CA PRO A 157 -4.19 -5.54 -12.33
C PRO A 157 -4.91 -4.75 -11.25
N VAL A 158 -4.15 -4.06 -10.38
CA VAL A 158 -4.73 -3.19 -9.34
C VAL A 158 -5.50 -2.04 -9.97
N HIS A 159 -4.92 -1.41 -11.00
CA HIS A 159 -5.59 -0.36 -11.74
C HIS A 159 -6.85 -0.90 -12.43
N LEU A 160 -6.77 -2.07 -13.08
CA LEU A 160 -7.91 -2.71 -13.72
C LEU A 160 -9.03 -3.06 -12.72
N ALA A 161 -8.68 -3.65 -11.57
CA ALA A 161 -9.64 -4.00 -10.52
C ALA A 161 -10.35 -2.77 -9.96
N ASN A 162 -9.63 -1.64 -9.80
CA ASN A 162 -10.21 -0.38 -9.36
C ASN A 162 -11.23 0.17 -10.38
N VAL A 163 -10.92 0.08 -11.69
CA VAL A 163 -11.85 0.47 -12.77
C VAL A 163 -13.07 -0.46 -12.83
N ILE A 164 -12.88 -1.76 -12.67
CA ILE A 164 -14.00 -2.71 -12.65
C ILE A 164 -14.90 -2.46 -11.42
N SER A 165 -14.28 -2.18 -10.27
CA SER A 165 -14.98 -1.91 -9.01
C SER A 165 -15.78 -0.61 -9.03
N SER A 166 -15.47 0.34 -9.92
CA SER A 166 -16.25 1.56 -10.12
C SER A 166 -17.41 1.39 -11.11
N HIS A 167 -17.55 0.22 -11.76
CA HIS A 167 -18.65 -0.04 -12.68
C HIS A 167 -19.98 -0.26 -11.92
N PRO A 168 -21.11 0.38 -12.33
CA PRO A 168 -22.38 0.34 -11.59
C PRO A 168 -22.95 -1.06 -11.33
N ASP A 169 -22.70 -1.99 -12.25
CA ASP A 169 -23.16 -3.39 -12.12
C ASP A 169 -22.32 -4.23 -11.16
N MET A 170 -21.09 -3.79 -10.86
CA MET A 170 -20.17 -4.48 -9.95
C MET A 170 -20.23 -3.97 -8.51
N SER A 171 -20.81 -2.79 -8.27
CA SER A 171 -20.96 -2.21 -6.92
C SER A 171 -22.05 -2.86 -6.04
N LYS A 172 -22.68 -3.95 -6.51
CA LYS A 172 -23.80 -4.64 -5.83
C LYS A 172 -23.45 -6.02 -5.23
N LEU A 173 -22.20 -6.46 -5.32
CA LEU A 173 -21.67 -7.66 -4.65
C LEU A 173 -20.96 -7.27 -3.36
#